data_AF-A0A1F3G796-F1
#
_entry.id   AF-A0A1F3G796-F1
#
_cell.length_a   1.000
_cell.length_b   1.000
_cell.length_c   1.000
_cell.angle_alpha   90.00
_cell.angle_beta   90.00
_cell.angle_gamma   90.00
#
_symmetry.space_group_name_H-M   'P 1'
#
loop_
_entity.id
_entity.type
_entity.pdbx_description
1 polymer ?
#
loop_
_entity_poly.entity_id
_entity_poly.type
_entity_poly.pdbx_seq_one_letter_code
_entity_poly.pdbx_strand_id
1 'polypeptide(L)'
;MNLHEIILKKISKKVIIKNIFSIIFLAILFINGAFAQKTDFNTDWYSEDDYKFVEKNIYENILWLENDPTKQNDSLRQCISNVVLKWIMGTQYLIVDIDVEYMKFIPKDYKYIDYINPMFVFGKAKYIIDNIDNKNEQTANIAGLKSMLKIYNYVVKKDRKAKLDIFEKLKKYDKANTHIDFINEFIKVKK
;
A
#
# COMPACT_ATOMS: atom_id res chain seq x y z
N MET A 1 3.72 60.26 20.32
CA MET A 1 2.86 59.36 19.53
C MET A 1 1.43 59.58 19.99
N ASN A 2 0.57 60.13 19.12
CA ASN A 2 -0.76 60.61 19.52
C ASN A 2 -1.75 59.43 19.63
N LEU A 3 -2.75 59.52 20.52
CA LEU A 3 -3.70 58.43 20.81
C LEU A 3 -4.40 57.92 19.52
N HIS A 4 -4.63 58.83 18.58
CA HIS A 4 -5.19 58.55 17.26
C HIS A 4 -4.30 57.60 16.41
N GLU A 5 -2.97 57.78 16.43
CA GLU A 5 -2.03 56.92 15.68
C GLU A 5 -1.96 55.49 16.25
N ILE A 6 -2.12 55.35 17.57
CA ILE A 6 -2.11 54.05 18.26
C ILE A 6 -3.36 53.24 17.88
N ILE A 7 -4.51 53.89 17.82
CA ILE A 7 -5.79 53.28 17.44
C ILE A 7 -5.75 52.81 15.98
N LEU A 8 -5.26 53.64 15.06
CA LEU A 8 -5.14 53.28 13.64
C LEU A 8 -4.18 52.10 13.42
N LYS A 9 -3.02 52.05 14.11
CA LYS A 9 -2.12 50.89 14.05
C LYS A 9 -2.75 49.61 14.60
N LYS A 10 -3.57 49.68 15.66
CA LYS A 10 -4.29 48.52 16.21
C LYS A 10 -5.38 48.01 15.26
N ILE A 11 -6.12 48.92 14.62
CA ILE A 11 -7.16 48.55 13.64
C ILE A 11 -6.50 47.91 12.40
N SER A 12 -5.44 48.52 11.87
CA SER A 12 -4.67 47.98 10.73
C SER A 12 -4.12 46.58 11.04
N LYS A 13 -3.51 46.36 12.22
CA LYS A 13 -3.03 45.03 12.64
C LYS A 13 -4.16 44.00 12.75
N LYS A 14 -5.34 44.37 13.28
CA LYS A 14 -6.49 43.44 13.38
C LYS A 14 -7.01 43.04 12.00
N VAL A 15 -7.05 43.97 11.04
CA VAL A 15 -7.45 43.69 9.65
C VAL A 15 -6.43 42.78 8.96
N ILE A 16 -5.13 43.05 9.14
CA ILE A 16 -4.05 42.19 8.60
C ILE A 16 -4.13 40.77 9.19
N ILE A 17 -4.31 40.63 10.51
CA ILE A 17 -4.43 39.32 11.18
C ILE A 17 -5.67 38.56 10.69
N LYS A 18 -6.81 39.23 10.53
CA LYS A 18 -8.04 38.62 9.99
C LYS A 18 -7.84 38.12 8.55
N ASN A 19 -7.16 38.90 7.72
CA ASN A 19 -6.89 38.52 6.32
C ASN A 19 -5.90 37.34 6.23
N ILE A 20 -4.86 37.31 7.07
CA ILE A 20 -3.94 36.16 7.15
C ILE A 20 -4.68 34.89 7.59
N PHE A 21 -5.55 34.99 8.61
CA PHE A 21 -6.33 33.85 9.08
C PHE A 21 -7.26 33.29 8.00
N SER A 22 -7.94 34.16 7.23
CA SER A 22 -8.77 33.73 6.10
C SER A 22 -7.97 33.04 4.99
N ILE A 23 -6.75 33.49 4.69
CA ILE A 23 -5.89 32.87 3.67
C ILE A 23 -5.40 31.48 4.13
N ILE A 24 -5.01 31.34 5.40
CA ILE A 24 -4.60 30.05 5.97
C ILE A 24 -5.77 29.06 5.96
N PHE A 25 -6.98 29.51 6.34
CA PHE A 25 -8.16 28.67 6.31
C PHE A 25 -8.51 28.20 4.89
N LEU A 26 -8.40 29.08 3.89
CA LEU A 26 -8.62 28.71 2.49
C LEU A 26 -7.55 27.70 1.99
N ALA A 27 -6.29 27.89 2.36
CA ALA A 27 -5.20 26.99 2.00
C ALA A 27 -5.39 25.57 2.60
N ILE A 28 -5.92 25.48 3.83
CA ILE A 28 -6.22 24.18 4.47
C ILE A 28 -7.36 23.45 3.73
N LEU A 29 -8.33 24.16 3.17
CA LEU A 29 -9.43 23.53 2.41
C LEU A 29 -8.97 22.93 1.07
N PHE A 30 -7.97 23.53 0.41
CA PHE A 30 -7.41 22.98 -0.84
C PHE A 30 -6.55 21.72 -0.64
N ILE A 31 -5.94 21.53 0.54
CA ILE A 31 -5.12 20.34 0.82
C ILE A 31 -5.99 19.08 0.99
N ASN A 32 -7.24 19.22 1.45
CA ASN A 32 -8.12 18.07 1.71
C ASN A 32 -8.71 17.44 0.43
N GLY A 33 -8.79 18.17 -0.68
CA GLY A 33 -9.31 17.65 -1.95
C GLY A 33 -8.37 16.65 -2.66
N ALA A 34 -7.08 16.68 -2.32
CA ALA A 34 -6.06 15.83 -2.95
C ALA A 34 -6.01 14.39 -2.40
N PHE A 35 -6.77 14.08 -1.35
CA PHE A 35 -6.80 12.74 -0.73
C PHE A 35 -8.08 11.96 -1.01
N ALA A 36 -9.00 12.49 -1.82
CA ALA A 36 -10.11 11.70 -2.35
C ALA A 36 -9.55 10.77 -3.45
N GLN A 37 -9.11 9.57 -3.06
CA GLN A 37 -8.72 8.54 -4.01
C GLN A 37 -9.92 8.21 -4.90
N LYS A 38 -9.83 8.59 -6.17
CA LYS A 38 -10.75 8.16 -7.21
C LYS A 38 -10.28 6.78 -7.68
N THR A 39 -10.53 5.74 -6.88
CA THR A 39 -10.36 4.37 -7.36
C THR A 39 -11.41 4.14 -8.44
N ASP A 40 -10.96 3.88 -9.66
CA ASP A 40 -11.85 3.42 -10.73
C ASP A 40 -12.12 1.93 -10.50
N PHE A 41 -13.36 1.60 -10.15
CA PHE A 41 -13.79 0.23 -9.95
C PHE A 41 -14.32 -0.41 -11.25
N ASN A 42 -14.30 0.33 -12.36
CA ASN A 42 -14.60 -0.26 -13.65
C ASN A 42 -13.52 -1.28 -14.00
N THR A 43 -13.95 -2.52 -14.24
CA THR A 43 -13.06 -3.64 -14.57
C THR A 43 -13.40 -4.27 -15.91
N ASP A 44 -14.13 -3.55 -16.77
CA ASP A 44 -14.47 -3.95 -18.14
C ASP A 44 -13.27 -3.77 -19.06
N TRP A 45 -12.16 -4.43 -18.74
CA TRP A 45 -10.92 -4.45 -19.51
C TRP A 45 -10.89 -5.72 -20.34
N TYR A 46 -10.75 -5.57 -21.65
CA TYR A 46 -10.79 -6.71 -22.58
C TYR A 46 -9.54 -6.77 -23.47
N SER A 47 -8.94 -5.61 -23.75
CA SER A 47 -7.75 -5.48 -24.58
C SER A 47 -6.50 -5.18 -23.76
N GLU A 48 -5.33 -5.50 -24.30
CA GLU A 48 -4.05 -5.15 -23.68
C GLU A 48 -3.93 -3.65 -23.35
N ASP A 49 -4.45 -2.79 -24.24
CA ASP A 49 -4.47 -1.33 -24.06
C ASP A 49 -5.34 -0.90 -22.87
N ASP A 50 -6.47 -1.56 -22.61
CA ASP A 50 -7.30 -1.30 -21.43
C ASP A 50 -6.52 -1.60 -20.15
N TYR A 51 -5.81 -2.74 -20.10
CA TYR A 51 -5.00 -3.12 -18.95
C TYR A 51 -3.83 -2.16 -18.73
N LYS A 52 -3.15 -1.72 -19.80
CA LYS A 52 -2.09 -0.71 -19.73
C LYS A 52 -2.61 0.64 -19.26
N PHE A 53 -3.78 1.06 -19.73
CA PHE A 53 -4.40 2.33 -19.37
C PHE A 53 -4.63 2.45 -17.85
N VAL A 54 -5.03 1.37 -17.20
CA VAL A 54 -5.30 1.35 -15.75
C VAL A 54 -4.11 0.97 -14.87
N GLU A 55 -2.96 0.57 -15.43
CA GLU A 55 -1.80 0.08 -14.67
C GLU A 55 -1.38 1.02 -13.53
N LYS A 56 -1.35 2.33 -13.81
CA LYS A 56 -1.01 3.33 -12.80
C LYS A 56 -2.00 3.31 -11.62
N ASN A 57 -3.30 3.17 -11.89
CA ASN A 57 -4.31 3.08 -10.83
C ASN A 57 -4.12 1.80 -10.00
N ILE A 58 -3.78 0.68 -10.64
CA ILE A 58 -3.50 -0.59 -9.97
C ILE A 58 -2.27 -0.48 -9.07
N TYR A 59 -1.21 0.16 -9.55
CA TYR A 59 -0.02 0.45 -8.75
C TYR A 59 -0.37 1.26 -7.49
N GLU A 60 -1.15 2.34 -7.65
CA GLU A 60 -1.62 3.18 -6.54
C GLU A 60 -2.51 2.41 -5.56
N ASN A 61 -3.37 1.52 -6.06
CA ASN A 61 -4.21 0.64 -5.24
C ASN A 61 -3.36 -0.35 -4.43
N ILE A 62 -2.30 -0.92 -5.00
CA ILE A 62 -1.36 -1.79 -4.27
C ILE A 62 -0.66 -1.00 -3.17
N LEU A 63 -0.16 0.21 -3.46
CA LEU A 63 0.45 1.08 -2.45
C LEU A 63 -0.53 1.43 -1.33
N TRP A 64 -1.81 1.65 -1.65
CA TRP A 64 -2.84 1.89 -0.65
C TRP A 64 -3.04 0.66 0.25
N LEU A 65 -3.19 -0.53 -0.35
CA LEU A 65 -3.34 -1.79 0.38
C LEU A 65 -2.14 -2.06 1.31
N GLU A 66 -0.93 -1.66 0.91
CA GLU A 66 0.29 -1.80 1.72
C GLU A 66 0.39 -0.79 2.88
N ASN A 67 -0.18 0.41 2.73
CA ASN A 67 0.05 1.53 3.65
C ASN A 67 -1.11 1.80 4.62
N ASP A 68 -2.33 1.34 4.32
CA ASP A 68 -3.52 1.59 5.17
C ASP A 68 -4.30 0.32 5.57
N PRO A 69 -3.70 -0.62 6.32
CA PRO A 69 -4.39 -1.85 6.73
C PRO A 69 -5.48 -1.66 7.81
N THR A 70 -5.78 -0.42 8.20
CA THR A 70 -6.17 -0.14 9.58
C THR A 70 -7.25 0.92 9.77
N LYS A 71 -7.54 1.79 8.80
CA LYS A 71 -8.64 2.77 8.87
C LYS A 71 -9.99 2.21 8.39
N GLN A 72 -10.24 0.93 8.64
CA GLN A 72 -11.15 0.03 7.91
C GLN A 72 -12.57 0.55 7.59
N ASN A 73 -12.85 0.55 6.29
CA ASN A 73 -14.04 -0.08 5.72
C ASN A 73 -13.56 -1.40 5.07
N ASP A 74 -13.76 -2.55 5.72
CA ASP A 74 -13.31 -3.87 5.21
C ASP A 74 -13.82 -4.14 3.79
N SER A 75 -15.03 -3.66 3.48
CA SER A 75 -15.63 -3.76 2.15
C SER A 75 -14.79 -3.04 1.09
N LEU A 76 -14.31 -1.83 1.39
CA LEU A 76 -13.47 -1.07 0.45
C LEU A 76 -12.15 -1.80 0.17
N ARG A 77 -11.51 -2.33 1.23
CA ARG A 77 -10.28 -3.11 1.07
C ARG A 77 -10.50 -4.33 0.19
N GLN A 78 -11.60 -5.05 0.41
CA GLN A 78 -11.96 -6.21 -0.39
C GLN A 78 -12.20 -5.82 -1.86
N CYS A 79 -12.95 -4.75 -2.11
CA CYS A 79 -13.16 -4.23 -3.47
C CYS A 79 -11.84 -3.91 -4.16
N ILE A 80 -10.94 -3.15 -3.51
CA ILE A 80 -9.64 -2.79 -4.09
C ILE A 80 -8.79 -4.04 -4.33
N SER A 81 -8.77 -4.99 -3.38
CA SER A 81 -8.03 -6.25 -3.55
C SER A 81 -8.54 -7.06 -4.74
N ASN A 82 -9.86 -7.10 -4.96
CA ASN A 82 -10.45 -7.80 -6.10
C ASN A 82 -10.11 -7.13 -7.44
N VAL A 83 -10.13 -5.79 -7.49
CA VAL A 83 -9.72 -5.02 -8.69
C VAL A 83 -8.27 -5.31 -9.04
N VAL A 84 -7.37 -5.24 -8.05
CA VAL A 84 -5.94 -5.54 -8.24
C VAL A 84 -5.74 -6.98 -8.70
N LEU A 85 -6.39 -7.95 -8.06
CA LEU A 85 -6.27 -9.36 -8.43
C LEU A 85 -6.80 -9.62 -9.84
N LYS A 86 -7.94 -9.05 -10.21
CA LYS A 86 -8.51 -9.17 -11.57
C LYS A 86 -7.56 -8.59 -12.61
N TRP A 87 -6.89 -7.48 -12.32
CA TRP A 87 -5.89 -6.92 -13.21
C TRP A 87 -4.69 -7.86 -13.38
N ILE A 88 -4.12 -8.35 -12.27
CA ILE A 88 -2.97 -9.26 -12.27
C ILE A 88 -3.27 -10.56 -13.04
N MET A 89 -4.48 -11.09 -12.89
CA MET A 89 -4.89 -12.33 -13.57
C MET A 89 -5.20 -12.14 -15.06
N GLY A 90 -5.53 -10.93 -15.49
CA GLY A 90 -6.00 -10.66 -16.85
C GLY A 90 -4.99 -9.95 -17.76
N THR A 91 -3.94 -9.34 -17.20
CA THR A 91 -2.90 -8.68 -18.01
C THR A 91 -2.14 -9.70 -18.86
N GLN A 92 -2.00 -9.39 -20.15
CA GLN A 92 -1.34 -10.27 -21.13
C GLN A 92 0.14 -9.93 -21.35
N TYR A 93 0.52 -8.68 -21.07
CA TYR A 93 1.88 -8.18 -21.29
C TYR A 93 2.78 -8.32 -20.05
N LEU A 94 2.20 -8.60 -18.89
CA LEU A 94 2.92 -8.75 -17.63
C LEU A 94 2.66 -10.14 -17.04
N ILE A 95 3.71 -10.95 -16.93
CA ILE A 95 3.61 -12.29 -16.36
C ILE A 95 3.99 -12.22 -14.88
N VAL A 96 3.01 -12.41 -13.99
CA VAL A 96 3.23 -12.66 -12.56
C VAL A 96 3.16 -14.16 -12.32
N ASP A 97 4.31 -14.81 -12.23
CA ASP A 97 4.35 -16.19 -11.76
C ASP A 97 4.02 -16.22 -10.25
N ILE A 98 3.21 -17.16 -9.78
CA ILE A 98 2.81 -17.24 -8.38
C ILE A 98 3.14 -18.63 -7.86
N ASP A 99 4.26 -18.74 -7.16
CA ASP A 99 4.55 -19.93 -6.38
C ASP A 99 3.80 -19.89 -5.05
N VAL A 100 2.82 -20.77 -4.93
CA VAL A 100 1.97 -20.93 -3.75
C VAL A 100 2.74 -21.30 -2.48
N GLU A 101 3.96 -21.86 -2.59
CA GLU A 101 4.78 -22.19 -1.42
C GLU A 101 5.09 -20.95 -0.56
N TYR A 102 5.20 -19.77 -1.18
CA TYR A 102 5.41 -18.50 -0.48
C TYR A 102 4.20 -18.02 0.36
N MET A 103 3.06 -18.69 0.26
CA MET A 103 1.84 -18.37 1.01
C MET A 103 1.43 -19.48 1.97
N LYS A 104 1.98 -20.69 1.83
CA LYS A 104 1.56 -21.89 2.58
C LYS A 104 2.04 -21.94 4.03
N PHE A 105 3.04 -21.14 4.40
CA PHE A 105 3.58 -21.14 5.76
C PHE A 105 2.68 -20.45 6.79
N ILE A 106 1.59 -19.81 6.35
CA ILE A 106 0.57 -19.22 7.23
C ILE A 106 -0.51 -20.28 7.52
N PRO A 107 -0.86 -20.53 8.79
CA PRO A 107 -1.95 -21.45 9.14
C PRO A 107 -3.27 -21.02 8.48
N LYS A 108 -4.02 -21.98 7.93
CA LYS A 108 -5.28 -21.70 7.22
C LYS A 108 -6.38 -21.09 8.09
N ASP A 109 -6.34 -21.38 9.39
CA ASP A 109 -7.26 -20.87 10.42
C ASP A 109 -6.80 -19.53 11.02
N TYR A 110 -5.69 -18.98 10.52
CA TYR A 110 -5.18 -17.71 11.01
C TYR A 110 -6.12 -16.56 10.64
N LYS A 111 -6.67 -15.90 11.65
CA LYS A 111 -7.67 -14.81 11.55
C LYS A 111 -7.38 -13.72 10.51
N TYR A 112 -6.11 -13.41 10.26
CA TYR A 112 -5.71 -12.31 9.36
C TYR A 112 -5.15 -12.79 8.02
N ILE A 113 -5.37 -14.06 7.65
CA ILE A 113 -4.85 -14.64 6.41
C ILE A 113 -5.29 -13.86 5.16
N ASP A 114 -6.55 -13.42 5.09
CA ASP A 114 -7.10 -12.64 3.95
C ASP A 114 -6.53 -11.21 3.85
N TYR A 115 -5.90 -10.73 4.92
CA TYR A 115 -5.18 -9.47 4.90
C TYR A 115 -3.74 -9.65 4.43
N ILE A 116 -3.10 -10.77 4.78
CA ILE A 116 -1.67 -10.97 4.60
C ILE A 116 -1.36 -11.71 3.30
N ASN A 117 -2.05 -12.81 2.98
CA ASN A 117 -1.74 -13.65 1.81
C ASN A 117 -1.77 -12.87 0.49
N PRO A 118 -2.81 -12.06 0.19
CA PRO A 118 -2.87 -11.34 -1.08
C PRO A 118 -1.68 -10.40 -1.28
N MET A 119 -1.07 -9.93 -0.20
CA MET A 119 0.06 -9.01 -0.26
C MET A 119 1.32 -9.62 -0.86
N PHE A 120 1.47 -10.95 -0.83
CA PHE A 120 2.55 -11.61 -1.56
C PHE A 120 2.44 -11.30 -3.05
N VAL A 121 1.27 -11.58 -3.61
CA VAL A 121 0.96 -11.39 -5.03
C VAL A 121 1.04 -9.91 -5.39
N PHE A 122 0.47 -9.04 -4.56
CA PHE A 122 0.46 -7.59 -4.83
C PHE A 122 1.86 -6.97 -4.75
N GLY A 123 2.65 -7.33 -3.74
CA GLY A 123 4.04 -6.86 -3.61
C GLY A 123 4.92 -7.31 -4.76
N LYS A 124 4.73 -8.57 -5.21
CA LYS A 124 5.42 -9.12 -6.38
C LYS A 124 5.02 -8.40 -7.66
N ALA A 125 3.72 -8.24 -7.91
CA ALA A 125 3.22 -7.54 -9.09
C ALA A 125 3.74 -6.10 -9.15
N LYS A 126 3.72 -5.37 -8.04
CA LYS A 126 4.28 -4.02 -7.93
C LYS A 126 5.75 -3.98 -8.33
N TYR A 127 6.57 -4.92 -7.84
CA TYR A 127 7.98 -5.00 -8.23
C TYR A 127 8.14 -5.26 -9.73
N ILE A 128 7.32 -6.12 -10.32
CA ILE A 128 7.39 -6.40 -11.76
C ILE A 128 7.01 -5.18 -12.59
N ILE A 129 5.98 -4.42 -12.19
CA ILE A 129 5.61 -3.14 -12.81
C ILE A 129 6.80 -2.17 -12.76
N ASP A 130 7.43 -2.02 -11.60
CA ASP A 130 8.59 -1.13 -11.42
C ASP A 130 9.85 -1.56 -12.19
N ASN A 131 9.93 -2.83 -12.64
CA ASN A 131 11.14 -3.45 -13.19
C ASN A 131 10.84 -4.24 -14.48
N ILE A 132 9.91 -3.76 -15.31
CA ILE A 132 9.38 -4.52 -16.46
C ILE A 132 10.48 -4.97 -17.44
N ASP A 133 11.52 -4.14 -17.63
CA ASP A 133 12.63 -4.40 -18.56
C ASP A 133 13.76 -5.28 -17.97
N ASN A 134 13.80 -5.46 -16.66
CA ASN A 134 14.87 -6.21 -15.97
C ASN A 134 14.33 -6.94 -14.74
N LYS A 135 13.36 -7.82 -14.97
CA LYS A 135 12.73 -8.58 -13.89
C LYS A 135 13.66 -9.67 -13.36
N ASN A 136 13.98 -9.60 -12.08
CA ASN A 136 14.58 -10.70 -11.35
C ASN A 136 13.51 -11.39 -10.50
N GLU A 137 13.20 -12.64 -10.83
CA GLU A 137 12.14 -13.42 -10.18
C GLU A 137 12.37 -13.60 -8.67
N GLN A 138 13.62 -13.82 -8.26
CA GLN A 138 13.98 -13.95 -6.85
C GLN A 138 13.74 -12.64 -6.08
N THR A 139 14.11 -11.50 -6.65
CA THR A 139 13.84 -10.17 -6.06
C THR A 139 12.34 -9.87 -6.02
N ALA A 140 11.59 -10.28 -7.05
CA ALA A 140 10.14 -10.13 -7.08
C ALA A 140 9.45 -10.93 -5.95
N ASN A 141 9.90 -12.16 -5.71
CA ASN A 141 9.43 -12.98 -4.59
C ASN A 141 9.78 -12.36 -3.23
N ILE A 142 10.98 -11.78 -3.07
CA ILE A 142 11.35 -11.02 -1.86
C ILE A 142 10.44 -9.81 -1.68
N ALA A 143 10.09 -9.09 -2.75
CA ALA A 143 9.18 -7.96 -2.68
C ALA A 143 7.79 -8.40 -2.16
N GLY A 144 7.27 -9.53 -2.63
CA GLY A 144 6.05 -10.13 -2.10
C GLY A 144 6.14 -10.44 -0.60
N LEU A 145 7.21 -11.10 -0.15
CA LEU A 145 7.43 -11.40 1.27
C LEU A 145 7.52 -10.13 2.13
N LYS A 146 8.17 -9.07 1.63
CA LYS A 146 8.24 -7.77 2.30
C LYS A 146 6.86 -7.13 2.45
N SER A 147 6.02 -7.21 1.43
CA SER A 147 4.64 -6.69 1.49
C SER A 147 3.77 -7.46 2.49
N MET A 148 3.90 -8.80 2.56
CA MET A 148 3.27 -9.60 3.63
C MET A 148 3.75 -9.16 5.02
N LEU A 149 5.07 -9.04 5.21
CA LEU A 149 5.68 -8.65 6.48
C LEU A 149 5.22 -7.26 6.93
N LYS A 150 5.06 -6.33 5.98
CA LYS A 150 4.53 -4.99 6.24
C LYS A 150 3.13 -5.06 6.87
N ILE A 151 2.20 -5.79 6.25
CA ILE A 151 0.84 -5.94 6.79
C ILE A 151 0.81 -6.70 8.11
N TYR A 152 1.60 -7.77 8.23
CA TYR A 152 1.77 -8.50 9.49
C TYR A 152 2.15 -7.56 10.65
N ASN A 153 3.13 -6.67 10.44
CA ASN A 153 3.58 -5.74 11.48
C ASN A 153 2.45 -4.80 11.94
N TYR A 154 1.57 -4.36 11.04
CA TYR A 154 0.40 -3.55 11.41
C TYR A 154 -0.64 -4.36 12.20
N VAL A 155 -0.91 -5.59 11.77
CA VAL A 155 -1.83 -6.51 12.44
C VAL A 155 -1.37 -6.75 13.89
N VAL A 156 -0.10 -7.13 14.10
CA VAL A 156 0.44 -7.41 15.45
C VAL A 156 0.48 -6.16 16.34
N LYS A 157 0.66 -4.97 15.75
CA LYS A 157 0.61 -3.70 16.50
C LYS A 157 -0.79 -3.47 17.09
N LYS A 158 -1.85 -3.90 16.40
CA LYS A 158 -3.25 -3.78 16.86
C LYS A 158 -3.69 -4.94 17.72
N ASP A 159 -3.34 -6.16 17.35
CA ASP A 159 -3.68 -7.39 18.05
C ASP A 159 -2.41 -8.18 18.32
N ARG A 160 -1.86 -8.07 19.54
CA ARG A 160 -0.64 -8.78 19.92
C ARG A 160 -0.79 -10.30 19.88
N LYS A 161 -2.02 -10.83 19.97
CA LYS A 161 -2.27 -12.28 19.88
C LYS A 161 -2.18 -12.81 18.46
N ALA A 162 -2.14 -11.92 17.46
CA ALA A 162 -1.94 -12.26 16.06
C ALA A 162 -0.48 -12.62 15.70
N LYS A 163 0.42 -12.66 16.68
CA LYS A 163 1.83 -12.95 16.45
C LYS A 163 2.02 -14.36 15.90
N LEU A 164 2.84 -14.50 14.85
CA LEU A 164 3.20 -15.77 14.25
C LEU A 164 4.72 -15.90 14.21
N ASP A 165 5.25 -17.00 14.76
CA ASP A 165 6.70 -17.22 14.87
C ASP A 165 7.44 -17.16 13.53
N ILE A 166 6.81 -17.67 12.46
CA ILE A 166 7.39 -17.65 11.12
C ILE A 166 7.59 -16.23 10.58
N PHE A 167 6.67 -15.30 10.89
CA PHE A 167 6.82 -13.90 10.51
C PHE A 167 7.84 -13.16 11.37
N GLU A 168 7.98 -13.53 12.64
CA GLU A 168 9.06 -13.01 13.49
C GLU A 168 10.43 -13.46 13.00
N LYS A 169 10.52 -14.69 12.46
CA LYS A 169 11.72 -15.14 11.75
C LYS A 169 11.94 -14.31 10.50
N LEU A 170 10.95 -14.19 9.61
CA LEU A 170 11.04 -13.36 8.40
C LEU A 170 11.51 -11.93 8.71
N LYS A 171 11.00 -11.32 9.79
CA LYS A 171 11.42 -10.00 10.27
C LYS A 171 12.90 -9.91 10.64
N LYS A 172 13.50 -10.98 11.16
CA LYS A 172 14.93 -11.04 11.47
C LYS A 172 15.76 -11.11 10.17
N TYR A 173 15.39 -11.99 9.23
CA TYR A 173 16.07 -12.06 7.93
C TYR A 173 15.91 -10.77 7.13
N ASP A 174 14.76 -10.11 7.23
CA ASP A 174 14.53 -8.81 6.59
C ASP A 174 15.49 -7.73 7.10
N LYS A 175 15.66 -7.63 8.42
CA LYS A 175 16.62 -6.70 9.04
C LYS A 175 18.08 -7.02 8.71
N ALA A 176 18.41 -8.29 8.54
CA ALA A 176 19.74 -8.75 8.17
C ALA A 176 20.00 -8.71 6.66
N ASN A 177 18.99 -8.40 5.84
CA ASN A 177 19.03 -8.48 4.38
C ASN A 177 19.41 -9.89 3.86
N THR A 178 18.92 -10.93 4.54
CA THR A 178 19.21 -12.35 4.25
C THR A 178 17.95 -13.14 3.85
N HIS A 179 17.03 -12.53 3.09
CA HIS A 179 15.77 -13.18 2.69
C HIS A 179 15.96 -14.51 1.95
N ILE A 180 17.09 -14.69 1.26
CA ILE A 180 17.37 -15.94 0.55
C ILE A 180 17.56 -17.11 1.52
N ASP A 181 18.19 -16.86 2.66
CA ASP A 181 18.34 -17.88 3.69
C ASP A 181 16.98 -18.26 4.27
N PHE A 182 16.09 -17.28 4.48
CA PHE A 182 14.71 -17.54 4.89
C PHE A 182 13.96 -18.40 3.87
N ILE A 183 14.07 -18.06 2.58
CA ILE A 183 13.43 -18.82 1.50
C ILE A 183 13.95 -20.26 1.52
N ASN A 184 15.26 -20.47 1.54
CA ASN A 184 15.87 -21.79 1.52
C ASN A 184 15.51 -22.64 2.75
N GLU A 185 15.40 -22.02 3.92
CA GLU A 185 15.13 -22.72 5.18
C GLU A 185 13.65 -23.03 5.38
N PHE A 186 12.75 -22.13 4.98
CA PHE A 186 11.32 -22.20 5.33
C PHE A 186 10.37 -22.37 4.15
N ILE A 187 10.78 -22.00 2.93
CA ILE A 187 9.94 -22.07 1.74
C ILE A 187 10.48 -23.20 0.86
N LYS A 188 9.75 -24.31 0.81
CA LYS A 188 10.13 -25.49 0.03
C LYS A 188 9.80 -25.32 -1.45
N VAL A 189 10.35 -24.28 -2.07
CA VAL A 189 10.23 -24.04 -3.51
C VAL A 189 10.75 -25.29 -4.23
N LYS A 190 9.90 -25.95 -5.02
CA LYS A 190 10.36 -27.05 -5.88
C LYS A 190 11.23 -26.44 -6.97
N LYS A 191 12.48 -26.86 -7.02
CA LYS A 191 13.40 -26.54 -8.12
C LYS A 191 12.94 -27.20 -9.41
#